data_AF-A0A2H0KL24-F1
#
_entry.id   AF-A0A2H0KL24-F1
#
_cell.length_a   1.000
_cell.length_b   1.000
_cell.length_c   1.000
_cell.angle_alpha   90.00
_cell.angle_beta   90.00
_cell.angle_gamma   90.00
#
_symmetry.space_group_name_H-M   'P 1'
#
loop_
_entity.id
_entity.type
_entity.pdbx_description
1 polymer ?
#
loop_
_entity_poly.entity_id
_entity_poly.type
_entity_poly.pdbx_seq_one_letter_code
_entity_poly.pdbx_strand_id
1 'polypeptide(L)'
;QRTLKNCAAKGVDPKVIFKTDDAISIGKQVKQWLITYFQESPVFIMAVEGYECIEIIRKLSGNTIPVLAAPGTIRGDFSYDSIDLANEAMRPLRNAIHASDAIEDGEKEVALWFKPEELFSYERADEKIMFPVCT
;
A
#
# COMPACT_ATOMS: atom_id res chain seq x y z
N GLN A 1 14.89 -6.75 1.76
CA GLN A 1 15.75 -5.58 2.08
C GLN A 1 15.10 -4.57 3.03
N ARG A 2 13.86 -4.09 2.79
CA ARG A 2 13.17 -3.12 3.68
C ARG A 2 13.02 -3.63 5.13
N THR A 3 12.63 -4.89 5.33
CA THR A 3 12.48 -5.50 6.66
C THR A 3 13.79 -5.50 7.46
N LEU A 4 14.91 -5.90 6.84
CA LEU A 4 16.22 -5.90 7.49
C LEU A 4 16.68 -4.48 7.86
N LYS A 5 16.42 -3.48 7.02
CA LYS A 5 16.70 -2.07 7.35
C LYS A 5 15.89 -1.59 8.55
N ASN A 6 14.62 -1.98 8.65
CA ASN A 6 13.76 -1.64 9.78
C ASN A 6 14.22 -2.34 11.08
N CYS A 7 14.61 -3.62 11.01
CA CYS A 7 15.20 -4.34 12.15
C CYS A 7 16.48 -3.65 12.63
N ALA A 8 17.39 -3.31 11.72
CA ALA A 8 18.64 -2.61 12.04
C ALA A 8 18.41 -1.23 12.66
N ALA A 9 17.48 -0.44 12.12
CA ALA A 9 17.16 0.90 12.65
C ALA A 9 16.60 0.86 14.08
N LYS A 10 16.01 -0.26 14.50
CA LYS A 10 15.47 -0.48 15.85
C LYS A 10 16.37 -1.33 16.76
N GLY A 11 17.54 -1.77 16.26
CA GLY A 11 18.45 -2.63 17.02
C GLY A 11 17.89 -4.03 17.31
N VAL A 12 16.94 -4.50 16.51
CA VAL A 12 16.33 -5.83 16.66
C VAL A 12 17.05 -6.85 15.78
N ASP A 13 17.49 -7.96 16.36
CA ASP A 13 18.08 -9.06 15.59
C ASP A 13 16.97 -9.77 14.78
N PRO A 14 17.05 -9.79 13.43
CA PRO A 14 16.07 -10.48 12.60
C PRO A 14 15.97 -11.98 12.90
N LYS A 15 16.99 -12.62 13.48
CA LYS A 15 16.94 -14.03 13.90
C LYS A 15 15.94 -14.29 15.02
N VAL A 16 15.65 -13.28 15.85
CA VAL A 16 14.67 -13.42 16.93
C VAL A 16 13.26 -13.53 16.35
N ILE A 17 12.94 -12.71 15.35
CA ILE A 17 11.59 -12.63 14.76
C ILE A 17 11.42 -13.67 13.64
N PHE A 18 12.35 -13.68 12.69
CA PHE A 18 12.22 -14.43 11.44
C PHE A 18 12.98 -15.77 11.45
N LYS A 19 13.70 -16.08 12.54
CA LYS A 19 14.57 -17.27 12.69
C LYS A 19 15.69 -17.37 11.66
N THR A 20 15.91 -16.30 10.89
CA THR A 20 16.93 -16.20 9.84
C THR A 20 17.29 -14.73 9.61
N ASP A 21 18.49 -14.48 9.12
CA ASP A 21 18.97 -13.19 8.62
C ASP A 21 19.03 -13.13 7.08
N ASP A 22 18.68 -14.22 6.40
CA ASP A 22 18.63 -14.27 4.94
C ASP A 22 17.48 -13.42 4.38
N ALA A 23 17.83 -12.43 3.56
CA ALA A 23 16.88 -11.47 3.02
C ALA A 23 15.80 -12.11 2.14
N ILE A 24 16.13 -13.20 1.42
CA ILE A 24 15.20 -13.89 0.51
C ILE A 24 14.19 -14.68 1.33
N SER A 25 14.66 -15.43 2.33
CA SER A 25 13.82 -16.22 3.22
C SER A 25 12.86 -15.36 4.02
N ILE A 26 13.33 -14.22 4.54
CA ILE A 26 12.46 -13.21 5.18
C ILE A 26 11.42 -12.67 4.19
N GLY A 27 11.85 -12.35 2.96
CA GLY A 27 10.94 -11.88 1.91
C GLY A 27 9.81 -12.87 1.60
N LYS A 28 10.13 -14.16 1.54
CA LYS A 28 9.13 -15.23 1.35
C LYS A 28 8.15 -15.31 2.52
N GLN A 29 8.64 -15.22 3.76
CA GLN A 29 7.78 -15.22 4.95
C GLN A 29 6.82 -14.03 4.96
N VAL A 30 7.34 -12.81 4.75
CA VAL A 30 6.52 -11.59 4.69
C VAL A 30 5.51 -11.66 3.54
N LYS A 31 5.89 -12.19 2.37
CA LYS A 31 4.97 -12.41 1.26
C LYS A 31 3.85 -13.37 1.66
N GLN A 32 4.17 -14.46 2.36
CA GLN A 32 3.16 -15.41 2.82
C GLN A 32 2.18 -14.75 3.81
N TRP A 33 2.68 -13.93 4.73
CA TRP A 33 1.85 -13.15 5.65
C TRP A 33 0.90 -12.20 4.91
N LEU A 34 1.37 -11.54 3.85
CA LEU A 34 0.54 -10.68 3.01
C LEU A 34 -0.55 -11.47 2.28
N ILE A 35 -0.22 -12.62 1.69
CA ILE A 35 -1.20 -13.47 1.00
C ILE A 35 -2.30 -13.91 1.97
N THR A 36 -1.93 -14.38 3.16
CA THR A 36 -2.90 -14.76 4.18
C THR A 36 -3.79 -13.58 4.57
N TYR A 37 -3.21 -12.39 4.79
CA TYR A 37 -3.97 -11.19 5.13
C TYR A 37 -4.97 -10.79 4.03
N PHE A 38 -4.60 -10.86 2.76
CA PHE A 38 -5.51 -10.60 1.63
C PHE A 38 -6.66 -11.60 1.54
N GLN A 39 -6.53 -12.79 2.13
CA GLN A 39 -7.56 -13.83 2.14
C GLN A 39 -8.48 -13.77 3.37
N GLU A 40 -8.14 -12.98 4.39
CA GLU A 40 -8.91 -12.88 5.64
C GLU A 40 -10.22 -12.09 5.50
N SER A 41 -10.32 -11.18 4.53
CA SER A 41 -11.43 -10.25 4.41
C SER A 41 -11.69 -9.88 2.94
N PRO A 42 -12.94 -9.57 2.55
CA PRO A 42 -13.20 -8.94 1.25
C PRO A 42 -12.40 -7.64 1.11
N VAL A 43 -11.96 -7.37 -0.12
CA VAL A 43 -11.26 -6.14 -0.50
C VAL A 43 -12.15 -5.29 -1.40
N PHE A 44 -12.05 -3.97 -1.25
CA PHE A 44 -12.62 -3.01 -2.18
C PHE A 44 -11.49 -2.49 -3.08
N ILE A 45 -11.68 -2.57 -4.39
CA ILE A 45 -10.68 -2.19 -5.38
C ILE A 45 -11.30 -1.10 -6.27
N MET A 46 -10.53 -0.06 -6.53
CA MET A 46 -10.92 1.03 -7.42
C MET A 46 -9.75 1.40 -8.32
N ALA A 47 -10.05 1.71 -9.58
CA ALA A 47 -9.13 2.40 -10.48
C ALA A 47 -9.42 3.90 -10.42
N VAL A 48 -8.38 4.72 -10.24
CA VAL A 48 -8.50 6.19 -10.15
C VAL A 48 -7.74 6.84 -11.29
N GLU A 49 -8.41 7.76 -11.98
CA GLU A 49 -7.84 8.54 -13.07
C GLU A 49 -7.65 10.01 -12.66
N GLY A 50 -6.58 10.63 -13.15
CA GLY A 50 -6.30 12.05 -13.01
C GLY A 50 -4.84 12.38 -13.25
N TYR A 51 -4.52 13.68 -13.33
CA TYR A 51 -3.13 14.13 -13.41
C TYR A 51 -2.38 13.75 -12.14
N GLU A 52 -1.17 13.22 -12.32
CA GLU A 52 -0.29 12.79 -11.22
C GLU A 52 -1.00 11.86 -10.21
N CYS A 53 -1.97 11.05 -10.67
CA CYS A 53 -2.87 10.30 -9.79
C CYS A 53 -2.11 9.37 -8.81
N ILE A 54 -1.05 8.69 -9.28
CA ILE A 54 -0.17 7.87 -8.45
C ILE A 54 0.36 8.69 -7.26
N GLU A 55 0.92 9.87 -7.53
CA GLU A 55 1.57 10.68 -6.51
C GLU A 55 0.56 11.30 -5.55
N ILE A 56 -0.57 11.78 -6.07
CA ILE A 56 -1.69 12.32 -5.28
C ILE A 56 -2.27 11.24 -4.36
N ILE A 57 -2.58 10.05 -4.87
CA ILE A 57 -3.16 8.96 -4.06
C ILE A 57 -2.17 8.49 -3.00
N ARG A 58 -0.87 8.43 -3.30
CA ARG A 58 0.15 8.09 -2.29
C ARG A 58 0.29 9.16 -1.21
N LYS A 59 0.20 10.44 -1.59
CA LYS A 59 0.18 11.56 -0.64
C LYS A 59 -1.02 11.47 0.30
N LEU A 60 -2.22 11.20 -0.24
CA LEU A 60 -3.45 11.01 0.55
C LEU A 60 -3.39 9.74 1.42
N SER A 61 -2.74 8.69 0.93
CA SER A 61 -2.56 7.43 1.66
C SER A 61 -1.68 7.61 2.90
N GLY A 62 -0.64 8.45 2.82
CA GLY A 62 0.30 8.68 3.91
C GLY A 62 1.40 7.61 4.05
N ASN A 63 2.24 7.76 5.07
CA ASN A 63 3.38 6.86 5.32
C ASN A 63 2.93 5.40 5.43
N THR A 64 3.69 4.45 4.86
CA THR A 64 3.40 3.00 4.93
C THR A 64 3.23 2.49 6.36
N ILE A 65 3.90 3.12 7.33
CA ILE A 65 3.83 2.84 8.77
C ILE A 65 2.81 3.81 9.39
N PRO A 66 1.63 3.34 9.82
CA PRO A 66 0.55 4.22 10.31
C PRO A 66 0.94 5.15 11.46
N VAL A 67 1.69 4.66 12.45
CA VAL A 67 2.19 5.52 13.55
C VAL A 67 3.13 6.67 13.11
N LEU A 68 3.64 6.64 11.87
CA LEU A 68 4.44 7.70 11.27
C LEU A 68 3.67 8.49 10.20
N ALA A 69 2.42 8.14 9.93
CA ALA A 69 1.58 8.83 8.97
C ALA A 69 1.04 10.13 9.58
N ALA A 70 1.00 11.20 8.78
CA ALA A 70 0.49 12.48 9.26
C ALA A 70 -1.04 12.41 9.46
N PRO A 71 -1.60 13.14 10.46
CA PRO A 71 -3.04 13.33 10.58
C PRO A 71 -3.64 13.90 9.29
N GLY A 72 -4.84 13.46 8.92
CA GLY A 72 -5.51 13.80 7.67
C GLY A 72 -5.17 12.89 6.49
N THR A 73 -4.23 11.95 6.66
CA THR A 73 -3.98 10.88 5.68
C THR A 73 -4.78 9.64 6.03
N ILE A 74 -5.11 8.81 5.03
CA ILE A 74 -5.89 7.59 5.25
C ILE A 74 -5.22 6.69 6.30
N ARG A 75 -3.90 6.50 6.21
CA ARG A 75 -3.18 5.67 7.19
C ARG A 75 -3.10 6.30 8.57
N GLY A 76 -2.96 7.63 8.66
CA GLY A 76 -2.86 8.33 9.94
C GLY A 76 -4.18 8.37 10.70
N ASP A 77 -5.31 8.44 9.99
CA ASP A 77 -6.62 8.58 10.60
C ASP A 77 -7.30 7.23 10.89
N PHE A 78 -7.02 6.19 10.09
CA PHE A 78 -7.74 4.91 10.16
C PHE A 78 -6.89 3.72 10.63
N SER A 79 -5.59 3.91 10.93
CA SER A 79 -4.76 2.86 11.51
C SER A 79 -3.75 3.42 12.51
N TYR A 80 -3.47 2.66 13.55
CA TYR A 80 -2.47 2.96 14.58
C TYR A 80 -1.40 1.86 14.66
N ASP A 81 -1.31 1.01 13.63
CA ASP A 81 -0.41 -0.14 13.62
C ASP A 81 1.07 0.27 13.53
N SER A 82 1.95 -0.56 14.08
CA SER A 82 3.39 -0.33 14.13
C SER A 82 4.17 -1.55 13.65
N ILE A 83 5.41 -1.34 13.22
CA ILE A 83 6.29 -2.45 12.83
C ILE A 83 6.51 -3.44 13.97
N ASP A 84 6.60 -2.95 15.21
CA ASP A 84 6.92 -3.80 16.36
C ASP A 84 5.74 -4.71 16.66
N LEU A 85 4.53 -4.13 16.71
CA LEU A 85 3.30 -4.87 16.89
C LEU A 85 3.08 -5.90 15.77
N ALA A 86 3.36 -5.53 14.52
CA ALA A 86 3.24 -6.43 13.38
C ALA A 86 4.23 -7.60 13.45
N ASN A 87 5.49 -7.33 13.81
CA ASN A 87 6.52 -8.35 13.93
C ASN A 87 6.27 -9.30 15.11
N GLU A 88 5.89 -8.78 16.28
CA GLU A 88 5.55 -9.58 17.47
C GLU A 88 4.35 -10.50 17.18
N ALA A 89 3.35 -10.00 16.47
CA ALA A 89 2.19 -10.77 16.06
C ALA A 89 2.41 -11.60 14.77
N MET A 90 3.63 -11.64 14.22
CA MET A 90 4.00 -12.38 13.01
C MET A 90 3.01 -12.19 11.85
N ARG A 91 2.62 -10.94 11.60
CA ARG A 91 1.63 -10.55 10.59
C ARG A 91 2.13 -9.36 9.78
N PRO A 92 1.54 -9.04 8.61
CA PRO A 92 1.94 -7.83 7.90
C PRO A 92 1.41 -6.58 8.63
N LEU A 93 1.94 -5.40 8.27
CA LEU A 93 1.35 -4.14 8.68
C LEU A 93 -0.08 -4.03 8.14
N ARG A 94 -1.01 -3.68 9.02
CA ARG A 94 -2.40 -3.41 8.70
C ARG A 94 -2.58 -1.91 8.53
N ASN A 95 -2.32 -1.41 7.33
CA ASN A 95 -2.27 0.02 7.02
C ASN A 95 -3.41 0.50 6.11
N ALA A 96 -4.58 -0.12 6.22
CA ALA A 96 -5.85 0.25 5.58
C ALA A 96 -5.92 0.22 4.04
N ILE A 97 -4.91 0.70 3.31
CA ILE A 97 -4.96 0.92 1.85
C ILE A 97 -3.66 0.52 1.15
N HIS A 98 -3.80 -0.14 0.00
CA HIS A 98 -2.77 -0.33 -1.03
C HIS A 98 -2.92 0.73 -2.13
N ALA A 99 -1.81 1.23 -2.64
CA ALA A 99 -1.77 2.14 -3.77
C ALA A 99 -0.50 1.86 -4.58
N SER A 100 -0.62 1.82 -5.90
CA SER A 100 0.49 1.60 -6.82
C SER A 100 1.57 2.67 -6.64
N ASP A 101 2.85 2.30 -6.83
CA ASP A 101 4.00 3.18 -6.57
C ASP A 101 4.66 3.75 -7.82
N ALA A 102 4.35 3.22 -9.00
CA ALA A 102 4.78 3.70 -10.30
C ALA A 102 3.66 3.56 -11.33
N ILE A 103 3.74 4.31 -12.44
CA ILE A 103 2.75 4.26 -13.52
C ILE A 103 2.71 2.85 -14.13
N GLU A 104 3.88 2.28 -14.41
CA GLU A 104 4.01 0.96 -15.05
C GLU A 104 3.45 -0.16 -14.16
N ASP A 105 3.52 0.00 -12.84
CA ASP A 105 2.97 -0.96 -11.90
C ASP A 105 1.46 -0.73 -11.72
N GLY A 106 1.00 0.52 -11.73
CA GLY A 106 -0.42 0.86 -11.77
C GLY A 106 -1.15 0.27 -12.97
N GLU A 107 -0.58 0.37 -14.18
CA GLU A 107 -1.15 -0.21 -15.39
C GLU A 107 -1.28 -1.73 -15.30
N LYS A 108 -0.25 -2.41 -14.78
CA LYS A 108 -0.28 -3.88 -14.57
C LYS A 108 -1.31 -4.27 -13.52
N GLU A 109 -1.39 -3.53 -12.42
CA GLU A 109 -2.34 -3.80 -11.33
C GLU A 109 -3.78 -3.58 -11.81
N VAL A 110 -4.07 -2.51 -12.54
CA VAL A 110 -5.40 -2.27 -13.12
C VAL A 110 -5.80 -3.40 -14.06
N ALA A 111 -4.91 -3.80 -14.98
CA ALA A 111 -5.16 -4.91 -15.90
C ALA A 111 -5.30 -6.28 -15.21
N LEU A 112 -4.74 -6.44 -14.01
CA LEU A 112 -4.90 -7.64 -13.19
C LEU A 112 -6.29 -7.70 -12.54
N TRP A 113 -6.82 -6.57 -12.09
CA TRP A 113 -8.04 -6.51 -11.29
C TRP A 113 -9.31 -6.26 -12.10
N PHE A 114 -9.21 -5.58 -13.24
CA PHE A 114 -10.35 -5.15 -14.04
C PHE A 114 -10.21 -5.58 -15.49
N LYS A 115 -11.32 -6.00 -16.08
CA LYS A 115 -11.47 -6.08 -17.53
C LYS A 115 -11.69 -4.68 -18.12
N PRO A 116 -11.35 -4.46 -19.40
CA PRO A 116 -11.61 -3.18 -20.06
C PRO A 116 -13.07 -2.70 -19.95
N GLU A 117 -14.03 -3.64 -19.93
CA GLU A 117 -15.46 -3.31 -19.82
C GLU A 117 -15.90 -2.84 -18.42
N GLU A 118 -15.07 -3.06 -17.40
CA GLU A 118 -15.30 -2.63 -16.01
C GLU A 118 -14.69 -1.26 -15.72
N LEU A 119 -14.01 -0.66 -16.71
CA LEU A 119 -13.46 0.68 -16.66
C LEU A 119 -14.38 1.65 -17.40
N PHE A 120 -14.84 2.68 -16.71
CA PHE A 120 -15.88 3.58 -17.21
C PHE A 120 -15.29 4.96 -17.54
N SER A 121 -15.62 5.47 -18.73
CA SER A 121 -15.36 6.85 -19.11
C SER A 121 -16.63 7.68 -18.92
N TYR A 122 -16.52 8.77 -18.16
CA TYR A 122 -17.61 9.71 -17.90
C TYR A 122 -17.03 11.08 -17.50
N GLU A 123 -17.79 12.15 -17.74
CA GLU A 123 -17.40 13.51 -17.32
C GLU A 123 -17.81 13.74 -15.86
N ARG A 124 -16.87 14.19 -15.02
CA ARG A 124 -17.20 14.60 -13.64
C ARG A 124 -17.76 16.03 -13.60
N ALA A 125 -18.59 16.33 -12.59
CA ALA A 125 -19.19 17.66 -12.44
C ALA A 125 -18.15 18.80 -12.27
N ASP A 126 -16.98 18.49 -11.72
CA ASP A 126 -15.86 19.42 -11.50
C ASP A 126 -14.86 19.45 -12.67
N GLU A 127 -15.02 18.57 -13.65
CA GLU A 127 -14.02 18.31 -14.70
C GLU A 127 -13.67 19.54 -15.52
N LYS A 128 -14.68 20.28 -16.00
CA LYS A 128 -14.46 21.52 -16.76
C LYS A 128 -13.79 22.63 -15.97
N ILE A 129 -13.83 22.57 -14.64
CA ILE A 129 -13.19 23.54 -13.74
C ILE A 129 -11.75 23.13 -13.46
N MET A 130 -11.53 21.84 -13.19
CA MET A 130 -10.23 21.30 -12.79
C MET A 130 -9.33 20.98 -14.00
N PHE A 131 -9.91 20.60 -15.13
CA PHE A 131 -9.26 20.21 -16.39
C PHE A 131 -9.79 21.04 -17.58
N PRO A 132 -9.61 22.38 -17.59
CA PRO A 132 -10.29 23.27 -18.51
C PRO A 132 -9.86 23.17 -19.99
N VAL A 133 -8.83 22.38 -20.34
CA VAL A 133 -8.26 22.39 -21.70
C VAL A 133 -7.82 21.00 -22.14
N CYS A 134 -8.74 20.22 -22.70
CA CYS A 134 -8.47 19.08 -23.58
C CYS A 134 -9.72 18.77 -24.41
N THR A 135 -10.04 19.66 -25.36
CA THR A 135 -10.90 19.38 -26.52
C THR A 135 -10.06 19.53 -27.78
#